data_AF-A0AAU7T5U8-F1
#
_entry.id   AF-A0AAU7T5U8-F1
#
_cell.length_a   1.000
_cell.length_b   1.000
_cell.length_c   1.000
_cell.angle_alpha   90.00
_cell.angle_beta   90.00
_cell.angle_gamma   90.00
#
_symmetry.space_group_name_H-M   'P 1'
#
loop_
_entity.id
_entity.type
_entity.pdbx_description
1 polymer ?
#
loop_
_entity_poly.entity_id
_entity_poly.type
_entity_poly.pdbx_seq_one_letter_code
_entity_poly.pdbx_strand_id
1 'polypeptide(L)'
;MIHRVVAVDQERLRREAEIPPEVGLVATVSWTSSTSQMSDSTRPIWLTNSGPCLLDAVLPGDKVGGVLRIRTTVAIANAPDSRALGIARLPGSVLAEDRAEVALEGTMSMFPVHGVDFSHTNLHPSASWHLEGSPDLHAPFMGTFRLLLNRLDTELMKAVERGAKTTRQQALVDELTHGVAVLLLELAVAHRDELSDRDIWPADSVGEVLSRCLAQAGDLREPSGPQDLPRFRSTVAGIVRAGGQGRMFE
;
A
#
# COMPACT_ATOMS: atom_id res chain seq x y z
N MET A 1 -16.05 -0.40 -6.36
CA MET A 1 -16.47 1.01 -6.55
C MET A 1 -15.73 1.84 -5.53
N ILE A 2 -15.11 2.96 -5.92
CA ILE A 2 -14.47 3.90 -5.00
C ILE A 2 -15.48 5.01 -4.72
N HIS A 3 -15.73 5.28 -3.44
CA HIS A 3 -16.45 6.46 -2.97
C HIS A 3 -15.48 7.34 -2.20
N ARG A 4 -15.21 8.54 -2.70
CA ARG A 4 -14.33 9.51 -2.04
C ARG A 4 -15.11 10.78 -1.73
N VAL A 5 -15.20 11.10 -0.44
CA VAL A 5 -15.70 12.39 0.04
C VAL A 5 -14.49 13.29 0.30
N VAL A 6 -14.43 14.41 -0.40
CA VAL A 6 -13.32 15.37 -0.26
C VAL A 6 -13.92 16.70 0.16
N ALA A 7 -13.45 17.23 1.29
CA ALA A 7 -13.82 18.59 1.72
C ALA A 7 -12.78 19.57 1.18
N VAL A 8 -13.21 20.47 0.29
CA VAL A 8 -12.32 21.51 -0.26
C VAL A 8 -12.73 22.87 0.29
N ASP A 9 -11.79 23.52 0.98
CA ASP A 9 -11.90 24.93 1.33
C ASP A 9 -11.39 25.76 0.15
N GLN A 10 -12.31 26.15 -0.74
CA GLN A 10 -11.96 26.89 -1.95
C GLN A 10 -11.43 28.28 -1.64
N GLU A 11 -11.94 28.92 -0.60
CA GLU A 11 -11.54 30.28 -0.23
C GLU A 11 -10.08 30.28 0.22
N ARG A 12 -9.72 29.32 1.08
CA ARG A 12 -8.34 29.13 1.50
C ARG A 12 -7.44 28.77 0.32
N LEU A 13 -7.83 27.81 -0.51
CA LEU A 13 -7.03 27.37 -1.66
C LEU A 13 -6.78 28.51 -2.65
N ARG A 14 -7.80 29.31 -2.96
CA ARG A 14 -7.69 30.48 -3.84
C ARG A 14 -6.76 31.54 -3.28
N ARG A 15 -6.90 31.84 -1.98
CA ARG A 15 -6.04 32.82 -1.31
C ARG A 15 -4.58 32.38 -1.29
N GLU A 16 -4.31 31.11 -0.98
CA GLU A 16 -2.94 30.58 -0.87
C GLU A 16 -2.27 30.41 -2.24
N ALA A 17 -3.02 30.04 -3.27
CA ALA A 17 -2.51 29.86 -4.63
C ALA A 17 -2.68 31.13 -5.51
N GLU A 18 -3.12 32.24 -4.92
CA GLU A 18 -3.42 33.52 -5.59
C GLU A 18 -4.32 33.36 -6.83
N ILE A 19 -5.28 32.43 -6.77
CA ILE A 19 -6.17 32.11 -7.89
C ILE A 19 -7.38 33.05 -7.91
N PRO A 20 -7.58 33.82 -8.99
CA PRO A 20 -8.73 34.69 -9.12
C PRO A 20 -10.07 33.93 -9.10
N PRO A 21 -11.17 34.55 -8.63
CA PRO A 21 -12.48 33.89 -8.49
C PRO A 21 -13.07 33.40 -9.82
N GLU A 22 -12.72 34.02 -10.95
CA GLU A 22 -13.15 33.64 -12.30
C GLU A 22 -12.51 32.35 -12.81
N VAL A 23 -11.44 31.88 -12.17
CA VAL A 23 -10.81 30.60 -12.51
C VAL A 23 -11.61 29.48 -11.88
N GLY A 24 -12.15 28.61 -12.73
CA GLY A 24 -12.82 27.40 -12.33
C GLY A 24 -11.86 26.42 -11.67
N LEU A 25 -12.33 25.76 -10.62
CA LEU A 25 -11.61 24.68 -9.95
C LEU A 25 -12.33 23.37 -10.21
N VAL A 26 -11.57 22.32 -10.51
CA VAL A 26 -12.10 20.97 -10.73
C VAL A 26 -11.40 19.97 -9.82
N ALA A 27 -12.17 19.03 -9.29
CA ALA A 27 -11.66 17.87 -8.59
C ALA A 27 -11.73 16.63 -9.47
N THR A 28 -10.70 15.80 -9.42
CA THR A 28 -10.64 14.50 -10.11
C THR A 28 -10.09 13.46 -9.16
N VAL A 29 -10.60 12.23 -9.28
CA VAL A 29 -9.97 11.04 -8.69
C VAL A 29 -9.46 10.20 -9.84
N SER A 30 -8.18 9.86 -9.78
CA SER A 30 -7.55 8.88 -10.66
C SER A 30 -7.11 7.69 -9.85
N TRP A 31 -7.07 6.52 -10.47
CA TRP A 31 -6.57 5.32 -9.83
C TRP A 31 -5.66 4.54 -10.78
N THR A 32 -4.77 3.73 -10.22
CA THR A 32 -3.89 2.85 -10.96
C THR A 32 -3.69 1.54 -10.19
N SER A 33 -3.81 0.42 -10.90
CA SER A 33 -3.60 -0.93 -10.39
C SER A 33 -2.14 -1.35 -10.62
N SER A 34 -1.46 -1.90 -9.61
CA SER A 34 -0.05 -2.30 -9.76
C SER A 34 0.14 -3.53 -10.65
N THR A 35 -0.80 -4.48 -10.65
CA THR A 35 -0.65 -5.76 -11.37
C THR A 35 -0.99 -5.63 -12.85
N SER A 36 -2.05 -4.91 -13.17
CA SER A 36 -2.51 -4.72 -14.55
C SER A 36 -1.96 -3.46 -15.21
N GLN A 37 -1.33 -2.57 -14.43
CA GLN A 37 -0.98 -1.19 -14.84
C GLN A 37 -2.18 -0.38 -15.38
N MET A 38 -3.39 -0.89 -15.17
CA MET A 38 -4.60 -0.24 -15.65
C MET A 38 -4.86 0.98 -14.79
N SER A 39 -5.15 2.09 -15.45
CA SER A 39 -5.49 3.34 -14.81
C SER A 39 -6.74 3.91 -15.44
N ASP A 40 -7.51 4.62 -14.62
CA ASP A 40 -8.66 5.39 -15.08
C ASP A 40 -8.87 6.58 -14.14
N SER A 41 -9.75 7.49 -14.54
CA SER A 41 -10.10 8.67 -13.76
C SER A 41 -11.58 8.98 -13.84
N THR A 42 -12.10 9.59 -12.79
CA THR A 42 -13.44 10.16 -12.79
C THR A 42 -13.48 11.33 -13.75
N ARG A 43 -14.68 11.60 -14.29
CA ARG A 43 -14.92 12.89 -14.93
C ARG A 43 -14.63 14.02 -13.94
N PRO A 44 -14.03 15.14 -14.38
CA PRO A 44 -13.80 16.28 -13.50
C PRO A 44 -15.11 16.80 -12.93
N ILE A 45 -15.15 17.02 -11.62
CA ILE A 45 -16.27 17.65 -10.92
C ILE A 45 -15.91 19.10 -10.66
N TRP A 46 -16.76 20.01 -11.12
CA TRP A 46 -16.60 21.43 -10.88
C TRP A 46 -16.88 21.74 -9.41
N LEU A 47 -15.92 22.41 -8.77
CA LEU A 47 -16.06 22.87 -7.40
C LEU A 47 -16.77 24.24 -7.43
N THR A 48 -18.05 24.26 -7.08
CA THR A 48 -18.86 25.50 -7.09
C THR A 48 -18.82 26.24 -5.76
N ASN A 49 -18.80 25.53 -4.64
CA ASN A 49 -18.74 26.09 -3.28
C ASN A 49 -17.70 25.36 -2.42
N SER A 50 -17.24 26.00 -1.34
CA SER A 50 -16.50 25.29 -0.28
C SER A 50 -17.40 24.24 0.37
N GLY A 51 -16.84 23.07 0.68
CA GLY A 51 -17.57 21.98 1.31
C GLY A 51 -17.22 20.60 0.76
N PRO A 52 -17.95 19.57 1.20
CA PRO A 52 -17.75 18.21 0.72
C PRO A 52 -18.24 18.04 -0.71
N CYS A 53 -17.41 17.43 -1.56
CA CYS A 53 -17.80 16.89 -2.85
C CYS A 53 -17.60 15.38 -2.87
N LEU A 54 -18.50 14.68 -3.55
CA LEU A 54 -18.44 13.22 -3.73
C LEU A 54 -17.87 12.91 -5.11
N LEU A 55 -16.80 12.11 -5.13
CA LEU A 55 -16.16 11.61 -6.33
C LEU A 55 -16.31 10.09 -6.37
N ASP A 56 -17.03 9.60 -7.38
CA ASP A 56 -17.30 8.18 -7.56
C ASP A 56 -16.56 7.64 -8.77
N ALA A 57 -15.83 6.53 -8.57
CA ALA A 57 -15.14 5.81 -9.63
C ALA A 57 -15.57 4.34 -9.67
N VAL A 58 -15.91 3.85 -10.86
CA VAL A 58 -16.21 2.42 -11.06
C VAL A 58 -14.90 1.71 -11.42
N LEU A 59 -14.55 0.72 -10.60
CA LEU A 59 -13.38 -0.13 -10.78
C LEU A 59 -13.82 -1.43 -11.47
N PRO A 60 -13.27 -1.81 -12.63
CA PRO A 60 -13.56 -3.10 -13.25
C PRO A 60 -12.91 -4.21 -12.41
N GLY A 61 -13.70 -4.95 -11.64
CA GLY A 61 -13.20 -5.90 -10.65
C GLY A 61 -12.35 -7.04 -11.22
N ASP A 62 -12.49 -7.36 -12.51
CA ASP A 62 -11.70 -8.36 -13.22
C ASP A 62 -10.35 -7.83 -13.75
N LYS A 63 -10.09 -6.53 -13.59
CA LYS A 63 -8.91 -5.83 -14.13
C LYS A 63 -8.12 -5.05 -13.08
N VAL A 64 -8.52 -5.11 -11.82
CA VAL A 64 -7.90 -4.36 -10.73
C VAL A 64 -7.39 -5.39 -9.71
N GLY A 65 -6.11 -5.32 -9.35
CA GLY A 65 -5.48 -6.26 -8.43
C GLY A 65 -4.21 -5.67 -7.80
N GLY A 66 -3.61 -6.40 -6.87
CA GLY A 66 -2.47 -5.95 -6.08
C GLY A 66 -2.74 -4.68 -5.28
N VAL A 67 -1.99 -3.61 -5.53
CA VAL A 67 -2.13 -2.32 -4.85
C VAL A 67 -2.84 -1.33 -5.77
N LEU A 68 -3.94 -0.77 -5.27
CA LEU A 68 -4.67 0.32 -5.90
C LEU A 68 -4.13 1.65 -5.39
N ARG A 69 -3.42 2.38 -6.23
CA ARG A 69 -3.01 3.76 -5.97
C ARG A 69 -4.13 4.68 -6.40
N ILE A 70 -4.61 5.50 -5.48
CA ILE A 70 -5.69 6.47 -5.68
C ILE A 70 -5.09 7.85 -5.50
N ARG A 71 -5.24 8.71 -6.52
CA ARG A 71 -4.76 10.09 -6.51
C ARG A 71 -5.92 11.02 -6.76
N THR A 72 -6.21 11.85 -5.77
CA THR A 72 -7.22 12.91 -5.83
C THR A 72 -6.52 14.24 -6.06
N THR A 73 -6.95 15.00 -7.06
CA THR A 73 -6.35 16.31 -7.37
C THR A 73 -7.40 17.39 -7.47
N VAL A 74 -7.05 18.59 -7.02
CA VAL A 74 -7.75 19.83 -7.36
C VAL A 74 -6.90 20.62 -8.34
N ALA A 75 -7.46 20.99 -9.48
CA ALA A 75 -6.76 21.67 -10.55
C ALA A 75 -7.56 22.87 -11.09
N ILE A 76 -6.87 23.79 -11.76
CA ILE A 76 -7.55 24.89 -12.48
C ILE A 76 -8.15 24.37 -13.79
N ALA A 77 -9.38 24.76 -14.09
CA ALA A 77 -10.13 24.30 -15.26
C ALA A 77 -9.91 25.18 -16.50
N ASN A 78 -9.59 26.46 -16.29
CA ASN A 78 -9.34 27.45 -17.31
C ASN A 78 -8.14 28.31 -16.95
N ALA A 79 -7.51 28.89 -17.97
CA ALA A 79 -6.40 29.81 -17.76
C ALA A 79 -6.92 31.11 -17.11
N PRO A 80 -6.26 31.63 -16.06
CA PRO A 80 -6.48 32.99 -15.59
C PRO A 80 -6.04 34.00 -16.65
N ASP A 81 -6.71 35.14 -16.71
CA ASP A 81 -6.28 36.27 -17.53
C ASP A 81 -5.01 36.95 -16.97
N SER A 82 -4.76 36.79 -15.67
CA SER A 82 -3.59 37.35 -14.97
C SER A 82 -2.28 36.68 -15.40
N ARG A 83 -1.25 37.52 -15.66
CA ARG A 83 0.11 37.11 -16.02
C ARG A 83 1.11 37.21 -14.87
N ALA A 84 0.66 37.22 -13.62
CA ALA A 84 1.55 37.28 -12.45
C ALA A 84 2.41 36.01 -12.32
N LEU A 85 3.72 36.20 -12.14
CA LEU A 85 4.71 35.11 -12.05
C LEU A 85 4.43 34.26 -10.80
N GLY A 86 4.56 32.94 -10.92
CA GLY A 86 4.33 32.00 -9.81
C GLY A 86 2.91 31.45 -9.69
N ILE A 87 1.93 31.97 -10.44
CA ILE A 87 0.54 31.48 -10.42
C ILE A 87 0.35 30.37 -11.46
N ALA A 88 -0.45 29.35 -11.11
CA ALA A 88 -0.87 28.30 -12.04
C ALA A 88 -1.65 28.89 -13.23
N ARG A 89 -1.24 28.57 -14.47
CA ARG A 89 -1.81 29.21 -15.68
C ARG A 89 -2.40 28.27 -16.70
N LEU A 90 -2.00 26.99 -16.66
CA LEU A 90 -2.41 26.02 -17.65
C LEU A 90 -3.62 25.25 -17.11
N PRO A 91 -4.71 25.12 -17.88
CA PRO A 91 -5.77 24.18 -17.55
C PRO A 91 -5.18 22.81 -17.19
N GLY A 92 -5.62 22.25 -16.07
CA GLY A 92 -5.08 21.01 -15.51
C GLY A 92 -3.90 21.17 -14.55
N SER A 93 -3.39 22.39 -14.32
CA SER A 93 -2.37 22.62 -13.28
C SER A 93 -2.94 22.27 -11.91
N VAL A 94 -2.27 21.35 -11.21
CA VAL A 94 -2.71 20.83 -9.90
C VAL A 94 -2.30 21.79 -8.80
N LEU A 95 -3.28 22.21 -7.98
CA LEU A 95 -3.10 23.09 -6.83
C LEU A 95 -2.98 22.31 -5.53
N ALA A 96 -3.67 21.17 -5.43
CA ALA A 96 -3.66 20.30 -4.27
C ALA A 96 -3.79 18.84 -4.70
N GLU A 97 -3.18 17.96 -3.91
CA GLU A 97 -3.15 16.54 -4.17
C GLU A 97 -3.25 15.74 -2.88
N ASP A 98 -4.09 14.71 -2.90
CA ASP A 98 -4.17 13.66 -1.88
C ASP A 98 -3.89 12.30 -2.52
N ARG A 99 -3.10 11.47 -1.85
CA ARG A 99 -2.75 10.13 -2.30
C ARG A 99 -3.15 9.10 -1.26
N ALA A 100 -3.71 8.00 -1.72
CA ALA A 100 -3.98 6.85 -0.90
C ALA A 100 -3.65 5.56 -1.63
N GLU A 101 -3.21 4.56 -0.89
CA GLU A 101 -2.93 3.24 -1.43
C GLU A 101 -3.82 2.22 -0.70
N VAL A 102 -4.46 1.35 -1.47
CA VAL A 102 -5.32 0.29 -0.96
C VAL A 102 -4.82 -1.03 -1.52
N ALA A 103 -4.27 -1.89 -0.67
CA ALA A 103 -3.98 -3.26 -1.05
C ALA A 103 -5.31 -4.01 -1.25
N LEU A 104 -5.58 -4.41 -2.48
CA LEU A 104 -6.76 -5.20 -2.87
C LEU A 104 -6.51 -6.69 -2.72
N GLU A 105 -5.24 -7.07 -2.73
CA GLU A 105 -4.75 -8.42 -2.45
C GLU A 105 -3.89 -8.39 -1.18
N GLY A 106 -3.78 -9.54 -0.50
CA GLY A 106 -2.98 -9.66 0.70
C GLY A 106 -1.50 -9.34 0.47
N THR A 107 -0.75 -9.26 1.57
CA THR A 107 0.67 -8.86 1.67
C THR A 107 1.60 -9.45 0.59
N MET A 108 1.25 -10.60 -0.01
CA MET A 108 1.95 -11.24 -1.12
C MET A 108 2.07 -10.44 -2.41
N SER A 109 1.07 -9.62 -2.77
CA SER A 109 1.10 -8.92 -4.07
C SER A 109 2.20 -7.86 -4.16
N MET A 110 2.88 -7.61 -3.04
CA MET A 110 4.01 -6.72 -2.89
C MET A 110 5.36 -7.45 -2.99
N PHE A 111 5.45 -8.72 -3.38
CA PHE A 111 6.75 -9.40 -3.47
C PHE A 111 6.96 -10.05 -4.83
N PRO A 112 8.14 -9.88 -5.45
CA PRO A 112 8.61 -10.81 -6.46
C PRO A 112 8.61 -12.24 -5.89
N VAL A 113 7.90 -13.16 -6.54
CA VAL A 113 7.81 -14.57 -6.13
C VAL A 113 8.67 -15.44 -7.04
N HIS A 114 9.52 -16.30 -6.46
CA HIS A 114 10.36 -17.23 -7.21
C HIS A 114 10.25 -18.65 -6.68
N GLY A 115 9.96 -19.61 -7.57
CA GLY A 115 10.05 -21.03 -7.26
C GLY A 115 11.50 -21.51 -7.26
N VAL A 116 12.00 -22.00 -6.12
CA VAL A 116 13.35 -22.56 -5.92
C VAL A 116 13.25 -23.96 -5.30
N ASP A 117 14.10 -24.89 -5.69
CA ASP A 117 14.20 -26.18 -4.98
C ASP A 117 15.12 -26.02 -3.76
N PHE A 118 14.53 -26.04 -2.55
CA PHE A 118 15.29 -25.76 -1.34
C PHE A 118 16.32 -26.85 -1.02
N SER A 119 16.17 -28.07 -1.55
CA SER A 119 17.13 -29.16 -1.35
C SER A 119 18.50 -28.89 -1.96
N HIS A 120 18.59 -27.90 -2.87
CA HIS A 120 19.82 -27.44 -3.50
C HIS A 120 20.32 -26.09 -2.94
N THR A 121 19.82 -25.67 -1.78
CA THR A 121 20.17 -24.39 -1.14
C THR A 121 20.60 -24.60 0.32
N ASN A 122 20.87 -23.51 1.04
CA ASN A 122 21.06 -23.51 2.50
C ASN A 122 19.74 -23.46 3.30
N LEU A 123 18.59 -23.43 2.63
CA LEU A 123 17.28 -23.42 3.26
C LEU A 123 16.85 -24.84 3.64
N HIS A 124 15.97 -24.96 4.63
CA HIS A 124 15.49 -26.27 5.07
C HIS A 124 14.61 -26.91 3.97
N PRO A 125 14.86 -28.17 3.54
CA PRO A 125 14.17 -28.77 2.39
C PRO A 125 12.66 -28.94 2.59
N SER A 126 12.21 -29.01 3.84
CA SER A 126 10.78 -29.13 4.20
C SER A 126 10.08 -27.80 4.45
N ALA A 127 10.79 -26.67 4.36
CA ALA A 127 10.14 -25.36 4.41
C ALA A 127 9.40 -25.10 3.10
N SER A 128 8.16 -24.62 3.17
CA SER A 128 7.37 -24.30 1.97
C SER A 128 7.77 -22.98 1.33
N TRP A 129 8.36 -22.06 2.11
CA TRP A 129 8.70 -20.71 1.66
C TRP A 129 9.81 -20.09 2.51
N HIS A 130 10.40 -19.02 1.99
CA HIS A 130 11.37 -18.18 2.68
C HIS A 130 11.26 -16.75 2.15
N LEU A 131 11.24 -15.77 3.06
CA LEU A 131 11.34 -14.35 2.69
C LEU A 131 12.80 -13.93 2.81
N GLU A 132 13.41 -13.59 1.66
CA GLU A 132 14.75 -13.02 1.64
C GLU A 132 14.65 -11.50 1.53
N GLY A 133 15.52 -10.77 2.23
CA GLY A 133 15.54 -9.31 2.24
C GLY A 133 16.85 -8.75 2.79
N SER A 134 16.94 -7.42 2.82
CA SER A 134 18.06 -6.66 3.41
C SER A 134 17.55 -5.80 4.57
N PRO A 135 18.38 -5.58 5.60
CA PRO A 135 18.07 -4.61 6.66
C PRO A 135 18.24 -3.15 6.21
N ASP A 136 18.70 -2.89 4.97
CA ASP A 136 18.88 -1.52 4.48
C ASP A 136 17.54 -0.81 4.28
N LEU A 137 17.18 0.04 5.25
CA LEU A 137 15.94 0.82 5.27
C LEU A 137 15.82 1.82 4.09
N HIS A 138 16.93 2.19 3.46
CA HIS A 138 16.93 3.10 2.30
C HIS A 138 16.79 2.38 0.96
N ALA A 139 16.99 1.07 0.94
CA ALA A 139 16.90 0.30 -0.30
C ALA A 139 15.45 0.26 -0.84
N PRO A 140 15.27 0.17 -2.17
CA PRO A 140 13.94 -0.06 -2.75
C PRO A 140 13.36 -1.39 -2.28
N PHE A 141 12.17 -1.38 -1.71
CA PHE A 141 11.54 -2.57 -1.11
C PHE A 141 11.36 -3.70 -2.15
N MET A 142 10.83 -3.38 -3.34
CA MET A 142 10.64 -4.35 -4.44
C MET A 142 11.94 -4.91 -5.02
N GLY A 143 13.03 -4.16 -4.93
CA GLY A 143 14.35 -4.60 -5.40
C GLY A 143 15.10 -5.44 -4.37
N THR A 144 14.63 -5.42 -3.12
CA THR A 144 15.36 -5.93 -1.96
C THR A 144 14.72 -7.18 -1.39
N PHE A 145 13.39 -7.17 -1.23
CA PHE A 145 12.66 -8.30 -0.69
C PHE A 145 12.16 -9.20 -1.80
N ARG A 146 12.33 -10.51 -1.62
CA ARG A 146 11.80 -11.54 -2.53
C ARG A 146 11.25 -12.73 -1.75
N LEU A 147 10.13 -13.24 -2.20
CA LEU A 147 9.51 -14.43 -1.63
C LEU A 147 9.96 -15.65 -2.45
N LEU A 148 10.68 -16.56 -1.80
CA LEU A 148 11.07 -17.83 -2.37
C LEU A 148 10.05 -18.89 -1.98
N LEU A 149 9.50 -19.61 -2.95
CA LEU A 149 8.63 -20.76 -2.72
C LEU A 149 9.37 -22.04 -3.05
N ASN A 150 9.23 -23.05 -2.19
CA ASN A 150 9.86 -24.32 -2.42
C ASN A 150 9.13 -25.09 -3.52
N ARG A 151 9.85 -25.45 -4.59
CA ARG A 151 9.29 -26.23 -5.72
C ARG A 151 8.76 -27.60 -5.30
N LEU A 152 9.26 -28.15 -4.19
CA LEU A 152 8.78 -29.41 -3.63
C LEU A 152 7.37 -29.28 -3.04
N ASP A 153 6.96 -28.08 -2.62
CA ASP A 153 5.57 -27.80 -2.22
C ASP A 153 4.72 -27.44 -3.44
N THR A 154 4.42 -28.47 -4.24
CA THR A 154 3.70 -28.28 -5.52
C THR A 154 2.28 -27.75 -5.35
N GLU A 155 1.66 -27.92 -4.17
CA GLU A 155 0.29 -27.48 -3.93
C GLU A 155 0.24 -25.97 -3.68
N LEU A 156 1.10 -25.47 -2.78
CA LEU A 156 1.26 -24.04 -2.52
C LEU A 156 1.74 -23.31 -3.77
N MET A 157 2.73 -23.88 -4.47
CA MET A 157 3.27 -23.32 -5.70
C MET A 157 2.14 -23.09 -6.73
N LYS A 158 1.31 -24.12 -7.00
CA LYS A 158 0.17 -24.00 -7.91
C LYS A 158 -0.86 -22.98 -7.44
N ALA A 159 -1.11 -22.91 -6.13
CA ALA A 159 -2.06 -21.97 -5.55
C ALA A 159 -1.61 -20.52 -5.75
N VAL A 160 -0.33 -20.23 -5.61
CA VAL A 160 0.24 -18.89 -5.82
C VAL A 160 0.32 -18.54 -7.31
N GLU A 161 0.79 -19.44 -8.18
CA GLU A 161 0.94 -19.15 -9.62
C GLU A 161 -0.40 -19.04 -10.38
N ARG A 162 -1.38 -19.87 -10.03
CA ARG A 162 -2.61 -20.05 -10.83
C ARG A 162 -3.87 -19.58 -10.10
N GLY A 163 -3.70 -18.99 -8.93
CA GLY A 163 -4.77 -18.71 -7.98
C GLY A 163 -5.25 -19.97 -7.26
N ALA A 164 -5.66 -19.80 -6.00
CA ALA A 164 -6.28 -20.85 -5.22
C ALA A 164 -7.66 -21.21 -5.82
N LYS A 165 -7.87 -22.51 -6.07
CA LYS A 165 -9.13 -23.03 -6.64
C LYS A 165 -9.92 -23.90 -5.67
N THR A 166 -9.31 -24.26 -4.54
CA THR A 166 -9.93 -25.07 -3.51
C THR A 166 -9.77 -24.38 -2.16
N THR A 167 -10.65 -24.68 -1.20
CA THR A 167 -10.56 -24.18 0.18
C THR A 167 -9.21 -24.53 0.83
N ARG A 168 -8.64 -25.69 0.49
CA ARG A 168 -7.32 -26.11 0.96
C ARG A 168 -6.21 -25.24 0.39
N GLN A 169 -6.24 -24.96 -0.92
CA GLN A 169 -5.27 -24.05 -1.55
C GLN A 169 -5.40 -22.63 -1.00
N GLN A 170 -6.63 -22.17 -0.76
CA GLN A 170 -6.86 -20.86 -0.14
C GLN A 170 -6.23 -20.82 1.26
N ALA A 171 -6.44 -21.86 2.08
CA ALA A 171 -5.83 -21.93 3.40
C ALA A 171 -4.29 -21.88 3.37
N LEU A 172 -3.66 -22.52 2.38
CA LEU A 172 -2.19 -22.46 2.21
C LEU A 172 -1.72 -21.05 1.86
N VAL A 173 -2.45 -20.35 0.98
CA VAL A 173 -2.14 -18.97 0.60
C VAL A 173 -2.37 -18.03 1.79
N ASP A 174 -3.43 -18.22 2.56
CA ASP A 174 -3.72 -17.44 3.76
C ASP A 174 -2.64 -17.64 4.84
N GLU A 175 -2.19 -18.89 5.03
CA GLU A 175 -1.11 -19.23 5.96
C GLU A 175 0.21 -18.56 5.55
N LEU A 176 0.58 -18.66 4.27
CA LEU A 176 1.77 -18.00 3.75
C LEU A 176 1.66 -16.47 3.88
N THR A 177 0.50 -15.89 3.56
CA THR A 177 0.26 -14.44 3.66
C THR A 177 0.40 -13.97 5.11
N HIS A 178 -0.22 -14.70 6.03
CA HIS A 178 -0.11 -14.45 7.46
C HIS A 178 1.35 -14.54 7.93
N GLY A 179 2.07 -15.58 7.52
CA GLY A 179 3.48 -15.77 7.88
C GLY A 179 4.39 -14.64 7.39
N VAL A 180 4.20 -14.18 6.14
CA VAL A 180 4.95 -13.04 5.59
C VAL A 180 4.63 -11.75 6.35
N ALA A 181 3.36 -11.48 6.62
CA ALA A 181 2.95 -10.29 7.37
C ALA A 181 3.50 -10.29 8.81
N VAL A 182 3.54 -11.45 9.48
CA VAL A 182 4.19 -11.63 10.78
C VAL A 182 5.66 -11.25 10.70
N LEU A 183 6.41 -11.78 9.72
CA LEU A 183 7.84 -11.46 9.58
C LEU A 183 8.10 -9.97 9.33
N LEU A 184 7.30 -9.32 8.48
CA LEU A 184 7.44 -7.88 8.24
C LEU A 184 7.17 -7.06 9.51
N LEU A 185 6.17 -7.47 10.31
CA LEU A 185 5.88 -6.80 11.57
C LEU A 185 7.00 -7.02 12.59
N GLU A 186 7.55 -8.23 12.66
CA GLU A 186 8.72 -8.53 13.50
C GLU A 186 9.94 -7.70 13.08
N LEU A 187 10.23 -7.59 11.78
CA LEU A 187 11.29 -6.73 11.26
C LEU A 187 11.05 -5.26 11.57
N ALA A 188 9.82 -4.77 11.43
CA ALA A 188 9.46 -3.40 11.75
C ALA A 188 9.65 -3.10 13.24
N VAL A 189 9.28 -4.02 14.12
CA VAL A 189 9.51 -3.87 15.56
C VAL A 189 11.00 -3.90 15.88
N ALA A 190 11.79 -4.74 15.18
CA ALA A 190 13.22 -4.83 15.38
C ALA A 190 13.98 -3.55 14.98
N HIS A 191 13.51 -2.87 13.94
CA HIS A 191 14.07 -1.59 13.50
C HIS A 191 13.30 -0.37 14.06
N ARG A 192 12.51 -0.55 15.13
CA ARG A 192 11.64 0.52 15.67
C ARG A 192 12.37 1.83 15.93
N ASP A 193 13.54 1.76 16.56
CA ASP A 193 14.29 2.96 16.95
C ASP A 193 14.77 3.72 15.70
N GLU A 194 15.39 3.02 14.74
CA GLU A 194 15.82 3.61 13.46
C GLU A 194 14.64 4.16 12.64
N LEU A 195 13.50 3.45 12.63
CA LEU A 195 12.29 3.87 11.94
C LEU A 195 11.65 5.12 12.57
N SER A 196 11.83 5.31 13.88
CA SER A 196 11.30 6.44 14.64
C SER A 196 12.20 7.68 14.57
N ASP A 197 13.47 7.53 14.21
CA ASP A 197 14.43 8.63 14.06
C ASP A 197 14.14 9.53 12.84
N ARG A 198 13.24 9.12 11.94
CA ARG A 198 12.87 9.86 10.73
C ARG A 198 11.36 9.97 10.56
N ASP A 199 10.90 11.18 10.27
CA ASP A 199 9.49 11.44 9.97
C ASP A 199 9.06 10.90 8.59
N ILE A 200 10.00 10.86 7.62
CA ILE A 200 9.70 10.50 6.22
C ILE A 200 10.80 9.60 5.65
N TRP A 201 10.37 8.46 5.11
CA TRP A 201 11.20 7.53 4.35
C TRP A 201 11.02 7.75 2.83
N PRO A 202 12.02 7.42 2.00
CA PRO A 202 11.85 7.46 0.55
C PRO A 202 10.68 6.58 0.12
N ALA A 203 9.93 7.03 -0.89
CA ALA A 203 8.80 6.26 -1.42
C ALA A 203 9.26 4.88 -1.94
N ASP A 204 8.45 3.86 -1.67
CA ASP A 204 8.69 2.45 -1.98
C ASP A 204 9.99 1.88 -1.36
N SER A 205 10.54 2.52 -0.32
CA SER A 205 11.71 2.00 0.41
C SER A 205 11.32 0.98 1.48
N VAL A 206 12.29 0.19 1.93
CA VAL A 206 12.12 -0.73 3.07
C VAL A 206 11.64 0.02 4.31
N GLY A 207 12.23 1.18 4.62
CA GLY A 207 11.84 1.99 5.77
C GLY A 207 10.40 2.51 5.69
N GLU A 208 9.93 2.90 4.50
CA GLU A 208 8.53 3.31 4.32
C GLU A 208 7.57 2.15 4.58
N VAL A 209 7.85 0.97 4.02
CA VAL A 209 6.99 -0.21 4.22
C VAL A 209 6.97 -0.65 5.68
N LEU A 210 8.15 -0.76 6.32
CA LEU A 210 8.24 -1.17 7.71
C LEU A 210 7.65 -0.14 8.67
N SER A 211 7.80 1.17 8.42
CA SER A 211 7.15 2.21 9.24
C SER A 211 5.63 2.14 9.19
N ARG A 212 5.03 1.79 8.04
CA ARG A 212 3.59 1.52 7.93
C ARG A 212 3.18 0.29 8.75
N CYS A 213 3.96 -0.79 8.72
CA CYS A 213 3.74 -1.97 9.57
C CYS A 213 3.83 -1.60 11.06
N LEU A 214 4.82 -0.77 11.44
CA LEU A 214 5.02 -0.33 12.81
C LEU A 214 3.86 0.54 13.32
N ALA A 215 3.32 1.41 12.47
CA ALA A 215 2.14 2.22 12.79
C ALA A 215 0.92 1.35 13.12
N GLN A 216 0.77 0.19 12.48
CA GLN A 216 -0.26 -0.80 12.82
C GLN A 216 0.04 -1.53 14.14
N ALA A 217 1.31 -1.68 14.49
CA ALA A 217 1.77 -2.36 15.71
C ALA A 217 1.50 -1.57 17.01
N GLY A 218 1.35 -0.24 16.90
CA GLY A 218 1.24 0.65 18.06
C GLY A 218 2.48 0.58 18.95
N ASP A 219 2.29 0.33 20.24
CA ASP A 219 3.36 0.30 21.26
C ASP A 219 4.09 -1.06 21.37
N LEU A 220 3.89 -1.98 20.42
CA LEU A 220 4.55 -3.29 20.46
C LEU A 220 6.09 -3.14 20.43
N ARG A 221 6.77 -3.66 21.45
CA ARG A 221 8.24 -3.65 21.53
C ARG A 221 8.83 -5.04 21.34
N GLU A 222 10.12 -5.06 21.02
CA GLU A 222 10.90 -6.29 21.02
C GLU A 222 10.82 -7.00 22.37
N PRO A 223 10.86 -8.34 22.38
CA PRO A 223 10.90 -9.11 23.62
C PRO A 223 12.19 -8.81 24.39
N SER A 224 12.06 -8.40 25.65
CA SER A 224 13.22 -8.09 26.52
C SER A 224 14.01 -9.33 26.96
N GLY A 225 13.46 -10.53 26.75
CA GLY A 225 14.13 -11.79 26.99
C GLY A 225 13.35 -13.00 26.48
N PRO A 226 13.92 -14.21 26.55
CA PRO A 226 13.32 -15.43 26.01
C PRO A 226 11.93 -15.74 26.58
N GLN A 227 11.67 -15.36 27.84
CA GLN A 227 10.38 -15.56 28.51
C GLN A 227 9.24 -14.74 27.89
N ASP A 228 9.55 -13.63 27.23
CA ASP A 228 8.57 -12.72 26.64
C ASP A 228 8.23 -13.11 25.18
N LEU A 229 9.04 -13.98 24.57
CA LEU A 229 8.89 -14.40 23.17
C LEU A 229 7.51 -15.01 22.85
N PRO A 230 6.92 -15.90 23.69
CA PRO A 230 5.59 -16.46 23.40
C PRO A 230 4.50 -15.37 23.40
N ARG A 231 4.58 -14.43 24.36
CA ARG A 231 3.65 -13.31 24.46
C ARG A 231 3.79 -12.41 23.23
N PHE A 232 5.02 -12.02 22.90
CA PHE A 232 5.34 -11.23 21.72
C PHE A 232 4.75 -11.84 20.44
N ARG A 233 5.03 -13.12 20.18
CA ARG A 233 4.50 -13.84 18.99
C ARG A 233 2.98 -13.89 18.96
N SER A 234 2.34 -14.12 20.11
CA SER A 234 0.88 -14.13 20.19
C SER A 234 0.28 -12.75 19.87
N THR A 235 0.93 -11.66 20.32
CA THR A 235 0.51 -10.28 20.04
C THR A 235 0.72 -9.93 18.57
N VAL A 236 1.88 -10.24 17.99
CA VAL A 236 2.17 -10.06 16.56
C VAL A 236 1.13 -10.78 15.70
N ALA A 237 0.87 -12.05 15.97
CA ALA A 237 -0.13 -12.83 15.24
C ALA A 237 -1.55 -12.24 15.38
N GLY A 238 -1.88 -11.68 16.54
CA GLY A 238 -3.15 -10.99 16.78
C GLY A 238 -3.30 -9.71 15.94
N ILE A 239 -2.27 -8.87 15.91
CA ILE A 239 -2.25 -7.62 15.13
C ILE A 239 -2.39 -7.91 13.63
N VAL A 240 -1.60 -8.88 13.13
CA VAL A 240 -1.64 -9.28 11.71
C VAL A 240 -3.03 -9.78 11.31
N ARG A 241 -3.68 -10.59 12.16
CA ARG A 241 -5.06 -11.04 11.92
C ARG A 241 -6.07 -9.89 11.95
N ALA A 242 -5.96 -8.97 12.91
CA ALA A 242 -6.83 -7.80 12.99
C ALA A 242 -6.68 -6.90 11.74
N GLY A 243 -5.50 -6.87 11.13
CA GLY A 243 -5.23 -6.23 9.85
C GLY A 243 -5.74 -6.99 8.61
N GLY A 244 -6.52 -8.06 8.78
CA GLY A 244 -7.13 -8.83 7.69
C GLY A 244 -6.18 -9.80 6.99
N GLN A 245 -4.99 -10.08 7.56
CA GLN A 245 -4.03 -11.02 6.99
C GLN A 245 -4.12 -12.39 7.71
N GLY A 246 -4.83 -13.34 7.10
CA GLY A 246 -5.00 -14.72 7.60
C GLY A 246 -6.45 -15.13 7.81
N ARG A 247 -6.68 -16.28 8.46
CA ARG A 247 -8.03 -16.79 8.78
C ARG A 247 -8.79 -15.85 9.72
N MET A 248 -9.98 -15.41 9.33
CA MET A 248 -10.93 -14.74 10.22
C MET A 248 -11.67 -15.77 11.08
N PHE A 249 -11.93 -15.44 12.35
CA PHE A 249 -12.84 -16.22 13.18
C PHE A 249 -14.27 -15.99 12.67
N GLU A 250 -14.98 -17.06 12.35
CA GLU A 250 -16.44 -17.04 12.12
C GLU A 250 -17.19 -16.86 13.44
#